data_AF-A0A3D1JU33-F1
#
_entry.id   AF-A0A3D1JU33-F1
#
_cell.length_a   1.000
_cell.length_b   1.000
_cell.length_c   1.000
_cell.angle_alpha   90.00
_cell.angle_beta   90.00
_cell.angle_gamma   90.00
#
_symmetry.space_group_name_H-M   'P 1'
#
loop_
_entity.id
_entity.type
_entity.pdbx_description
1 polymer ?
#
loop_
_entity_poly.entity_id
_entity_poly.type
_entity_poly.pdbx_seq_one_letter_code
_entity_poly.pdbx_strand_id
1 'polypeptide(L)'
;MKRLRKIISICLLIGIATTCICACGEDDPPKQNGPDFALIQQCLADGLLTSDDIKDIAYRWHGNKECVDGKLVETDYLPKTAFGSELTAEEKAKIEKEYKEYAKKNLSYDSENELEINCFGTYNGYAVVHISEVGMSYLQISSTTKIGDVQFLFPNSNNLLFAWKR
;
A
#
# COMPACT_ATOMS: atom_id res chain seq x y z
N MET A 1 -9.75 -59.05 -16.87
CA MET A 1 -10.04 -57.60 -16.77
C MET A 1 -10.67 -57.20 -15.42
N LYS A 2 -10.07 -57.57 -14.28
CA LYS A 2 -10.55 -57.15 -12.94
C LYS A 2 -9.43 -56.59 -12.03
N ARG A 3 -8.17 -56.58 -12.50
CA ARG A 3 -7.02 -56.05 -11.75
C ARG A 3 -6.59 -54.64 -12.18
N LEU A 4 -7.00 -54.18 -13.36
CA LEU A 4 -6.67 -52.82 -13.86
C LEU A 4 -7.60 -51.72 -13.31
N ARG A 5 -8.81 -52.08 -12.84
CA ARG A 5 -9.78 -51.12 -12.28
C ARG A 5 -9.53 -50.73 -10.81
N LYS A 6 -8.65 -51.45 -10.10
CA LYS A 6 -8.31 -51.12 -8.69
C LYS A 6 -7.13 -50.14 -8.55
N ILE A 7 -6.32 -49.96 -9.59
CA ILE A 7 -5.19 -49.02 -9.57
C ILE A 7 -5.66 -47.59 -9.88
N ILE A 8 -6.71 -47.43 -10.68
CA ILE A 8 -7.24 -46.12 -11.08
C ILE A 8 -7.98 -45.41 -9.92
N SER A 9 -8.53 -46.14 -8.95
CA SER A 9 -9.16 -45.53 -7.77
C SER A 9 -8.19 -45.14 -6.65
N ILE A 10 -6.92 -45.56 -6.70
CA ILE A 10 -5.91 -45.16 -5.69
C ILE A 10 -5.19 -43.88 -6.15
N CYS A 11 -5.00 -43.68 -7.46
CA CYS A 11 -4.43 -42.43 -7.98
C CYS A 11 -5.38 -41.22 -7.87
N LEU A 12 -6.69 -41.43 -7.68
CA LEU A 12 -7.66 -40.34 -7.51
C LEU A 12 -7.76 -39.81 -6.06
N LEU A 13 -7.27 -40.56 -5.07
CA LEU A 13 -7.32 -40.17 -3.66
C LEU A 13 -6.03 -39.48 -3.16
N ILE A 14 -4.94 -39.56 -3.94
CA ILE A 14 -3.69 -38.82 -3.66
C ILE A 14 -3.70 -37.44 -4.35
N GLY A 15 -4.59 -37.21 -5.31
CA GLY A 15 -4.76 -35.92 -5.99
C GLY A 15 -5.61 -34.88 -5.27
N ILE A 16 -6.17 -35.20 -4.08
CA ILE A 16 -7.05 -34.30 -3.30
C ILE A 16 -6.40 -33.89 -1.95
N ALA A 17 -5.16 -34.32 -1.69
CA ALA A 17 -4.42 -33.98 -0.47
C ALA A 17 -3.37 -32.87 -0.65
N THR A 18 -3.45 -32.07 -1.73
CA THR A 18 -2.48 -30.99 -2.00
C THR A 18 -3.11 -29.62 -2.21
N THR A 19 -4.39 -29.44 -1.91
CA THR A 19 -5.09 -28.14 -1.99
C THR A 19 -5.77 -27.82 -0.67
N CYS A 20 -4.98 -27.73 0.40
CA CYS A 20 -5.36 -27.08 1.66
C CYS A 20 -4.13 -26.87 2.54
N ILE A 21 -3.00 -26.44 1.96
CA ILE A 21 -2.13 -25.57 2.75
C ILE A 21 -2.87 -24.23 2.71
N CYS A 22 -3.71 -24.00 3.73
CA CYS A 22 -3.95 -22.65 4.20
C CYS A 22 -2.55 -22.06 4.43
N ALA A 23 -2.03 -21.38 3.42
CA ALA A 23 -1.10 -20.31 3.66
C ALA A 23 -1.91 -19.30 4.49
N CYS A 24 -1.90 -19.48 5.81
CA CYS A 24 -1.70 -18.33 6.68
C CYS A 24 -0.37 -17.75 6.19
N GLY A 25 -0.44 -16.95 5.12
CA GLY A 25 0.72 -16.31 4.52
C GLY A 25 1.21 -15.34 5.56
N GLU A 26 2.19 -15.76 6.34
CA GLU A 26 3.17 -14.80 6.84
C GLU A 26 3.75 -14.19 5.57
N ASP A 27 3.49 -12.90 5.37
CA ASP A 27 4.11 -12.15 4.29
C ASP A 27 5.63 -12.40 4.37
N ASP A 28 6.26 -12.68 3.22
CA ASP A 28 7.72 -12.76 3.16
C ASP A 28 8.31 -11.49 3.78
N PRO A 29 9.45 -11.58 4.51
CA PRO A 29 10.05 -10.42 5.12
C PRO A 29 10.35 -9.37 4.04
N PRO A 30 10.09 -8.08 4.32
CA PRO A 30 10.19 -7.02 3.34
C PRO A 30 11.62 -6.91 2.79
N LYS A 31 11.74 -6.78 1.48
CA LYS A 31 13.02 -6.56 0.80
C LYS A 31 13.58 -5.20 1.21
N GLN A 32 14.90 -5.14 1.39
CA GLN A 32 15.59 -3.91 1.83
C GLN A 32 16.18 -3.07 0.69
N ASN A 33 16.14 -3.61 -0.53
CA ASN A 33 16.66 -2.95 -1.74
C ASN A 33 15.49 -2.62 -2.66
N GLY A 34 15.22 -1.32 -2.81
CA GLY A 34 14.15 -0.77 -3.64
C GLY A 34 14.46 0.67 -4.03
N PRO A 35 13.61 1.31 -4.85
CA PRO A 35 13.77 2.72 -5.20
C PRO A 35 13.71 3.62 -3.95
N ASP A 36 14.31 4.80 -4.06
CA ASP A 36 14.26 5.80 -2.99
C ASP A 36 12.88 6.46 -2.90
N PHE A 37 12.12 6.51 -4.00
CA PHE A 37 10.77 7.06 -4.07
C PHE A 37 9.88 6.24 -5.01
N ALA A 38 8.72 5.80 -4.52
CA ALA A 38 7.76 5.07 -5.34
C ALA A 38 6.32 5.16 -4.78
N LEU A 39 5.33 4.79 -5.59
CA LEU A 39 3.95 4.60 -5.12
C LEU A 39 3.86 3.43 -4.15
N ILE A 40 3.01 3.51 -3.13
CA ILE A 40 2.83 2.40 -2.18
C ILE A 40 2.37 1.09 -2.85
N GLN A 41 1.61 1.18 -3.95
CA GLN A 41 1.21 0.01 -4.75
C GLN A 41 2.42 -0.69 -5.39
N GLN A 42 3.38 0.10 -5.90
CA GLN A 42 4.63 -0.41 -6.45
C GLN A 42 5.45 -1.07 -5.33
N CYS A 43 5.55 -0.43 -4.16
CA CYS A 43 6.29 -0.98 -3.02
C CYS A 43 5.71 -2.29 -2.49
N LEU A 44 4.38 -2.44 -2.48
CA LEU A 44 3.74 -3.73 -2.17
C LEU A 44 4.10 -4.78 -3.22
N ALA A 45 3.97 -4.46 -4.52
CA ALA A 45 4.27 -5.39 -5.61
C ALA A 45 5.73 -5.85 -5.62
N ASP A 46 6.66 -4.96 -5.25
CA ASP A 46 8.09 -5.24 -5.19
C ASP A 46 8.49 -5.97 -3.89
N GLY A 47 7.57 -6.09 -2.92
CA GLY A 47 7.80 -6.72 -1.61
C GLY A 47 8.57 -5.85 -0.63
N LEU A 48 8.53 -4.51 -0.78
CA LEU A 48 9.12 -3.53 0.14
C LEU A 48 8.18 -3.18 1.30
N LEU A 49 6.88 -3.25 1.03
CA LEU A 49 5.80 -3.15 2.01
C LEU A 49 5.03 -4.48 2.05
N THR A 50 4.59 -4.87 3.24
CA THR A 50 3.76 -6.06 3.47
C THR A 50 2.27 -5.74 3.35
N SER A 51 1.41 -6.75 3.27
CA SER A 51 -0.04 -6.55 3.27
C SER A 51 -0.52 -5.92 4.57
N ASP A 52 0.14 -6.25 5.69
CA ASP A 52 -0.16 -5.66 6.99
C ASP A 52 0.28 -4.19 7.08
N ASP A 53 1.40 -3.80 6.46
CA ASP A 53 1.79 -2.38 6.35
C ASP A 53 0.72 -1.60 5.60
N ILE A 54 0.20 -2.15 4.50
CA ILE A 54 -0.84 -1.50 3.69
C ILE A 54 -2.14 -1.31 4.50
N LYS A 55 -2.52 -2.27 5.36
CA LYS A 55 -3.67 -2.11 6.27
C LYS A 55 -3.46 -0.98 7.27
N ASP A 56 -2.28 -0.90 7.89
CA ASP A 56 -1.95 0.15 8.85
C ASP A 56 -1.97 1.54 8.17
N ILE A 57 -1.36 1.65 6.99
CA ILE A 57 -1.37 2.86 6.17
C ILE A 57 -2.80 3.30 5.84
N ALA A 58 -3.66 2.38 5.39
CA ALA A 58 -5.06 2.70 5.09
C ALA A 58 -5.82 3.18 6.33
N TYR A 59 -5.68 2.46 7.45
CA TYR A 59 -6.32 2.80 8.72
C TYR A 59 -5.97 4.23 9.16
N ARG A 60 -4.70 4.61 9.07
CA ARG A 60 -4.23 5.96 9.40
C ARG A 60 -4.71 7.01 8.41
N TRP A 61 -4.63 6.70 7.12
CA TRP A 61 -5.13 7.56 6.05
C TRP A 61 -6.62 7.89 6.22
N HIS A 62 -7.42 6.93 6.67
CA HIS A 62 -8.86 7.10 6.93
C HIS A 62 -9.19 7.66 8.32
N GLY A 63 -8.19 8.08 9.10
CA GLY A 63 -8.41 8.64 10.43
C GLY A 63 -8.93 7.60 11.43
N ASN A 64 -8.28 6.44 11.47
CA ASN A 64 -8.58 5.31 12.35
C ASN A 64 -9.86 4.55 11.99
N LYS A 65 -10.13 4.39 10.69
CA LYS A 65 -11.29 3.67 10.16
C LYS A 65 -10.87 2.73 9.05
N GLU A 66 -11.71 1.74 8.76
CA GLU A 66 -11.55 0.89 7.59
C GLU A 66 -12.44 1.38 6.46
N CYS A 67 -12.01 1.20 5.20
CA CYS A 67 -12.88 1.40 4.05
C CYS A 67 -13.43 0.05 3.58
N VAL A 68 -14.76 -0.07 3.58
CA VAL A 68 -15.49 -1.24 3.08
C VAL A 68 -16.55 -0.78 2.10
N ASP A 69 -16.54 -1.33 0.89
CA ASP A 69 -17.40 -0.96 -0.23
C ASP A 69 -17.50 0.56 -0.46
N GLY A 70 -16.34 1.24 -0.36
CA GLY A 70 -16.23 2.70 -0.58
C GLY A 70 -16.74 3.55 0.58
N LYS A 71 -16.99 2.96 1.76
CA LYS A 71 -17.48 3.67 2.95
C LYS A 71 -16.53 3.49 4.12
N LEU A 72 -16.33 4.55 4.90
CA LEU A 72 -15.55 4.49 6.12
C LEU A 72 -16.41 3.92 7.26
N VAL A 73 -15.92 2.86 7.89
CA VAL A 73 -16.58 2.16 8.99
C VAL A 73 -15.64 2.08 10.19
N GLU A 74 -16.21 2.08 11.39
CA GLU A 74 -15.45 1.82 12.61
C GLU A 74 -14.91 0.39 12.58
N THR A 75 -13.72 0.18 13.15
CA THR A 75 -13.03 -1.10 13.19
C THR A 75 -12.35 -1.30 14.54
N ASP A 76 -12.16 -2.55 14.94
CA ASP A 76 -11.38 -2.94 16.12
C ASP A 76 -9.89 -3.13 15.81
N TYR A 77 -9.48 -2.86 14.56
CA TYR A 77 -8.09 -2.93 14.14
C TYR A 77 -7.19 -2.05 15.00
N LEU A 78 -6.11 -2.66 15.50
CA LEU A 78 -5.05 -1.97 16.21
C LEU A 78 -3.80 -1.90 15.31
N PRO A 79 -3.29 -0.69 15.01
CA PRO A 79 -2.11 -0.54 14.17
C PRO A 79 -0.91 -1.22 14.83
N LYS A 80 -0.22 -2.07 14.07
CA LYS A 80 0.92 -2.85 14.56
C LYS A 80 2.19 -2.01 14.62
N THR A 81 2.33 -1.07 13.69
CA THR A 81 3.51 -0.22 13.60
C THR A 81 3.26 1.04 14.41
N ALA A 82 4.24 1.48 15.21
CA ALA A 82 4.14 2.77 15.87
C ALA A 82 4.04 3.87 14.81
N PHE A 83 3.30 4.95 15.10
CA PHE A 83 3.31 6.10 14.19
C PHE A 83 4.76 6.58 14.03
N GLY A 84 5.18 6.72 12.78
CA GLY A 84 6.53 7.17 12.46
C GLY A 84 6.81 8.55 13.06
N SER A 85 8.08 8.85 13.33
CA SER A 85 8.46 10.21 13.74
C SER A 85 8.14 11.21 12.64
N GLU A 86 7.81 12.43 13.04
CA GLU A 86 7.61 13.55 12.10
C GLU A 86 8.80 13.69 11.16
N LEU A 87 8.51 14.11 9.92
CA LEU A 87 9.53 14.43 8.94
C LEU A 87 10.21 15.73 9.32
N THR A 88 11.54 15.71 9.40
CA THR A 88 12.36 16.91 9.52
C THR A 88 12.22 17.79 8.27
N ALA A 89 12.58 19.08 8.39
CA ALA A 89 12.57 19.99 7.25
C ALA A 89 13.49 19.52 6.11
N GLU A 90 14.63 18.89 6.44
CA GLU A 90 15.55 18.35 5.46
C GLU A 90 14.94 17.16 4.69
N GLU A 91 14.27 16.25 5.40
CA GLU A 91 13.57 15.11 4.77
C GLU A 91 12.45 15.59 3.85
N LYS A 92 11.64 16.56 4.30
CA LYS A 92 10.59 17.17 3.47
C LYS A 92 11.17 17.76 2.18
N ALA A 93 12.30 18.48 2.26
CA ALA A 93 12.94 19.05 1.08
C ALA A 93 13.45 17.98 0.09
N LYS A 94 13.95 16.84 0.58
CA LYS A 94 14.36 15.71 -0.27
C LYS A 94 13.17 15.06 -0.95
N ILE A 95 12.11 14.76 -0.18
CA ILE A 95 10.85 14.19 -0.70
C ILE A 95 10.23 15.12 -1.74
N GLU A 96 10.23 16.43 -1.50
CA GLU A 96 9.70 17.42 -2.45
C GLU A 96 10.42 17.37 -3.80
N LYS A 97 11.75 17.28 -3.77
CA LYS A 97 12.57 17.17 -4.98
C LYS A 97 12.24 15.89 -5.75
N GLU A 98 12.19 14.75 -5.07
CA GLU A 98 11.91 13.46 -5.68
C GLU A 98 10.48 13.39 -6.24
N TYR A 99 9.51 13.96 -5.52
CA TYR A 99 8.14 14.08 -6.02
C TYR A 99 8.07 14.94 -7.28
N LYS A 100 8.75 16.09 -7.33
CA LYS A 100 8.79 16.94 -8.53
C LYS A 100 9.38 16.19 -9.74
N GLU A 101 10.44 15.42 -9.54
CA GLU A 101 11.02 14.58 -10.59
C GLU A 101 10.05 13.47 -11.03
N TYR A 102 9.41 12.80 -10.08
CA TYR A 102 8.40 11.77 -10.35
C TYR A 102 7.19 12.36 -11.12
N ALA A 103 6.67 13.49 -10.68
CA ALA A 103 5.46 14.10 -11.19
C ALA A 103 5.69 14.67 -12.60
N LYS A 104 6.86 15.25 -12.87
CA LYS A 104 7.26 15.67 -14.23
C LYS A 104 7.30 14.50 -15.21
N LYS A 105 7.75 13.33 -14.75
CA LYS A 105 7.88 12.13 -15.59
C LYS A 105 6.56 11.40 -15.80
N ASN A 106 5.71 11.31 -14.77
CA ASN A 106 4.57 10.38 -14.75
C ASN A 106 3.20 11.07 -14.72
N LEU A 107 3.13 12.31 -14.25
CA LEU A 107 1.86 13.03 -14.02
C LEU A 107 1.68 14.26 -14.92
N SER A 108 2.65 14.53 -15.82
CA SER A 108 2.70 15.77 -16.62
C SER A 108 2.56 17.02 -15.75
N TYR A 109 3.10 16.94 -14.53
CA TYR A 109 3.00 17.99 -13.52
C TYR A 109 4.19 18.95 -13.66
N ASP A 110 3.87 20.24 -13.80
CA ASP A 110 4.84 21.33 -13.85
C ASP A 110 4.27 22.55 -13.11
N SER A 111 3.93 22.36 -11.84
CA SER A 111 3.40 23.41 -10.98
C SER A 111 4.45 23.87 -9.97
N GLU A 112 4.57 25.19 -9.84
CA GLU A 112 5.44 25.87 -8.86
C GLU A 112 4.75 26.05 -7.51
N ASN A 113 3.54 25.47 -7.33
CA ASN A 113 2.82 25.58 -6.07
C ASN A 113 3.61 24.97 -4.92
N GLU A 114 3.44 25.56 -3.74
CA GLU A 114 3.97 25.00 -2.49
C GLU A 114 3.33 23.64 -2.23
N LEU A 115 4.16 22.67 -1.84
CA LEU A 115 3.73 21.31 -1.56
C LEU A 115 3.60 21.09 -0.05
N GLU A 116 2.46 20.53 0.35
CA GLU A 116 2.25 20.00 1.68
C GLU A 116 2.57 18.50 1.68
N ILE A 117 3.42 18.08 2.62
CA ILE A 117 3.87 16.69 2.76
C ILE A 117 3.45 16.18 4.13
N ASN A 118 2.51 15.24 4.12
CA ASN A 118 1.93 14.61 5.31
C ASN A 118 2.40 13.16 5.43
N CYS A 119 2.99 12.80 6.59
CA CYS A 119 3.51 11.47 6.86
C CYS A 119 2.50 10.61 7.63
N PHE A 120 2.30 9.37 7.17
CA PHE A 120 1.38 8.39 7.76
C PHE A 120 2.10 7.23 8.45
N GLY A 121 3.42 7.34 8.60
CA GLY A 121 4.23 6.39 9.36
C GLY A 121 5.49 5.97 8.62
N THR A 122 6.28 5.14 9.29
CA THR A 122 7.51 4.56 8.74
C THR A 122 7.43 3.04 8.80
N TYR A 123 7.58 2.39 7.65
CA TYR A 123 7.38 0.96 7.46
C TYR A 123 8.59 0.41 6.72
N ASN A 124 9.31 -0.53 7.31
CA ASN A 124 10.46 -1.20 6.67
C ASN A 124 11.53 -0.24 6.12
N GLY A 125 11.78 0.89 6.80
CA GLY A 125 12.71 1.92 6.35
C GLY A 125 12.13 2.91 5.34
N TYR A 126 10.82 2.87 5.07
CA TYR A 126 10.14 3.80 4.19
C TYR A 126 9.18 4.70 4.95
N ALA A 127 9.33 6.01 4.83
CA ALA A 127 8.31 6.98 5.23
C ALA A 127 7.19 7.01 4.19
N VAL A 128 5.95 6.74 4.62
CA VAL A 128 4.79 6.80 3.74
C VAL A 128 4.15 8.17 3.84
N VAL A 129 4.01 8.83 2.69
CA VAL A 129 3.61 10.23 2.60
C VAL A 129 2.47 10.45 1.60
N HIS A 130 1.60 11.40 1.93
CA HIS A 130 0.72 12.06 0.99
C HIS A 130 1.31 13.43 0.65
N ILE A 131 1.23 13.79 -0.62
CA ILE A 131 1.74 15.07 -1.13
C ILE A 131 0.59 15.78 -1.83
N SER A 132 0.31 17.01 -1.42
CA SER A 132 -0.75 17.85 -1.98
C SER A 132 -0.24 19.27 -2.24
N GLU A 133 -0.91 19.99 -3.13
CA GLU A 133 -0.60 21.40 -3.39
C GLU A 133 -1.37 22.31 -2.43
N VAL A 134 -0.67 23.27 -1.83
CA VAL A 134 -1.27 24.29 -0.96
C VAL A 134 -2.13 25.23 -1.80
N GLY A 135 -3.34 25.52 -1.33
CA GLY A 135 -4.25 26.50 -1.96
C GLY A 135 -5.01 25.99 -3.19
N MET A 136 -4.82 24.73 -3.59
CA MET A 136 -5.56 24.12 -4.68
C MET A 136 -6.86 23.49 -4.17
N SER A 137 -7.99 23.94 -4.72
CA SER A 137 -9.30 23.31 -4.48
C SER A 137 -9.57 22.30 -5.59
N TYR A 138 -9.42 21.01 -5.31
CA TYR A 138 -9.81 19.96 -6.24
C TYR A 138 -11.31 19.67 -6.11
N LEU A 139 -11.95 19.34 -7.23
CA LEU A 139 -13.29 18.74 -7.21
C LEU A 139 -13.24 17.46 -6.36
N GLN A 140 -14.00 17.43 -5.27
CA GLN A 140 -14.11 16.26 -4.40
C GLN A 140 -15.00 15.22 -5.06
N ILE A 141 -14.39 14.40 -5.92
CA ILE A 141 -15.00 13.20 -6.47
C ILE A 141 -14.29 12.04 -5.81
N SER A 142 -14.88 11.51 -4.73
CA SER A 142 -14.26 10.41 -4.01
C SER A 142 -14.02 9.24 -4.96
N SER A 143 -12.79 8.75 -4.98
CA SER A 143 -12.39 7.58 -5.75
C SER A 143 -11.98 6.48 -4.81
N THR A 144 -12.25 5.25 -5.21
CA THR A 144 -11.87 4.08 -4.42
C THR A 144 -10.90 3.23 -5.20
N THR A 145 -9.79 2.86 -4.56
CA THR A 145 -8.72 2.08 -5.16
C THR A 145 -8.38 0.92 -4.24
N LYS A 146 -8.16 -0.27 -4.82
CA LYS A 146 -7.73 -1.45 -4.07
C LYS A 146 -6.21 -1.60 -4.21
N ILE A 147 -5.50 -1.67 -3.09
CA ILE A 147 -4.04 -1.91 -3.03
C ILE A 147 -3.83 -3.18 -2.21
N GLY A 148 -3.32 -4.23 -2.87
CA GLY A 148 -3.40 -5.58 -2.29
C GLY A 148 -4.86 -5.97 -2.06
N ASP A 149 -5.18 -6.37 -0.82
CA ASP A 149 -6.55 -6.65 -0.40
C ASP A 149 -7.27 -5.50 0.32
N VAL A 150 -6.62 -4.35 0.46
CA VAL A 150 -7.13 -3.21 1.23
C VAL A 150 -7.73 -2.16 0.32
N GLN A 151 -8.89 -1.63 0.70
CA GLN A 151 -9.57 -0.57 -0.03
C GLN A 151 -9.16 0.81 0.52
N PHE A 152 -8.79 1.73 -0.37
CA PHE A 152 -8.50 3.12 -0.06
C PHE A 152 -9.59 4.02 -0.65
N LEU A 153 -10.25 4.79 0.21
CA LEU A 153 -11.05 5.95 -0.21
C LEU A 153 -10.15 7.18 -0.30
N PHE A 154 -10.03 7.74 -1.49
CA PHE A 154 -9.32 8.99 -1.76
C PHE A 154 -10.32 10.11 -2.08
N PRO A 155 -10.09 11.35 -1.63
CA PRO A 155 -10.97 12.49 -1.94
C PRO A 155 -11.09 12.82 -3.44
N ASN A 156 -10.08 12.44 -4.23
CA ASN A 156 -10.03 12.51 -5.68
C ASN A 156 -8.93 11.59 -6.24
N SER A 157 -8.96 11.33 -7.54
CA SER A 157 -8.01 10.42 -8.24
C SER A 157 -6.56 10.90 -8.27
N ASN A 158 -6.29 12.16 -7.92
CA ASN A 158 -4.93 12.73 -7.88
C ASN A 158 -4.29 12.56 -6.51
N ASN A 159 -5.05 12.15 -5.49
CA ASN A 159 -4.46 11.83 -4.18
C ASN A 159 -3.79 10.45 -4.28
N LEU A 160 -2.47 10.47 -4.21
CA LEU A 160 -1.63 9.29 -4.24
C LEU A 160 -0.81 9.24 -2.96
N LEU A 161 -0.51 8.02 -2.52
CA LEU A 161 0.41 7.77 -1.41
C LEU A 161 1.73 7.24 -1.97
N PHE A 162 2.81 7.80 -1.46
CA PHE A 162 4.18 7.48 -1.85
C PHE A 162 4.93 6.91 -0.66
N ALA A 163 5.93 6.08 -0.93
CA ALA A 163 6.90 5.61 0.03
C ALA A 163 8.26 6.21 -0.34
N TRP A 164 8.90 6.84 0.65
CA TRP A 164 10.23 7.43 0.55
C TRP A 164 11.22 6.69 1.45
N LYS A 165 12.36 6.26 0.92
CA LYS A 165 13.38 5.53 1.68
C LYS A 165 14.10 6.48 2.64
N ARG A 166 13.98 6.20 3.93
CA ARG A 166 14.54 7.01 5.03
C ARG A 166 15.95 6.58 5.40
#